data_AF-A6G381-F1
#
_entry.id   AF-A6G381-F1
#
_cell.length_a   1.000
_cell.length_b   1.000
_cell.length_c   1.000
_cell.angle_alpha   90.00
_cell.angle_beta   90.00
_cell.angle_gamma   90.00
#
_symmetry.space_group_name_H-M   'P 1'
#
loop_
_entity.id
_entity.type
_entity.pdbx_description
1 polymer ?
#
loop_
_entity_poly.entity_id
_entity_poly.type
_entity_poly.pdbx_seq_one_letter_code
_entity_poly.pdbx_strand_id
1 'polypeptide(L)'
;MATRSFELSCVIAASPSSVAAHLREPQNHRGLQPLITEIIEHERSHPQDGHGRAHARFDAIERVPILGLRYPNRIAIRCEADTKADEHGTLAVRFEARSKPMLRLTSQFTLLPRPGPREGYPHCRLVERVEITLPWLLDRLLGRFSFDTARAAHERLLSNLRARLEPQ
;
A
#
# COMPACT_ATOMS: atom_id res chain seq x y z
N MET A 1 6.33 -14.48 17.53
CA MET A 1 6.15 -13.94 16.17
C MET A 1 7.47 -13.33 15.75
N ALA A 2 7.83 -13.40 14.48
CA ALA A 2 8.99 -12.70 13.92
C ALA A 2 8.48 -11.56 13.03
N THR A 3 9.11 -10.39 13.12
CA THR A 3 8.77 -9.23 12.30
C THR A 3 10.00 -8.79 11.51
N ARG A 4 9.80 -8.54 10.22
CA ARG A 4 10.78 -7.96 9.31
C ARG A 4 10.20 -6.69 8.71
N SER A 5 11.04 -5.71 8.44
CA SER A 5 10.60 -4.46 7.81
C SER A 5 11.56 -4.00 6.74
N PHE A 6 11.04 -3.19 5.83
CA PHE A 6 11.81 -2.45 4.86
C PHE A 6 11.13 -1.10 4.58
N GLU A 7 11.92 -0.18 4.03
CA GLU A 7 11.44 1.13 3.61
C GLU A 7 11.76 1.32 2.13
N LEU A 8 10.80 1.89 1.41
CA LEU A 8 10.94 2.32 0.02
C LEU A 8 10.58 3.81 -0.07
N SER A 9 11.14 4.50 -1.05
CA SER A 9 10.74 5.87 -1.33
C SER A 9 10.82 6.19 -2.81
N CYS A 10 9.94 7.08 -3.26
CA CYS A 10 9.96 7.59 -4.62
C CYS A 10 9.43 9.04 -4.66
N VAL A 11 9.60 9.68 -5.81
CA VAL A 11 8.96 10.96 -6.13
C VAL A 11 7.97 10.70 -7.25
N ILE A 12 6.78 11.27 -7.11
CA ILE A 12 5.69 11.19 -8.10
C ILE A 12 5.33 12.62 -8.48
N ALA A 13 5.22 12.91 -9.79
CA ALA A 13 4.74 14.19 -10.30
C ALA A 13 3.20 14.34 -10.15
N ALA A 14 2.73 14.24 -8.90
CA ALA A 14 1.35 14.45 -8.48
C ALA A 14 1.31 15.03 -7.08
N SER A 15 0.19 15.65 -6.71
CA SER A 15 0.00 16.19 -5.35
C SER A 15 -0.13 15.06 -4.31
N PRO A 16 0.28 15.27 -3.04
CA PRO A 16 0.03 14.32 -1.95
C PRO A 16 -1.44 13.90 -1.85
N SER A 17 -2.37 14.84 -2.02
CA SER A 17 -3.81 14.59 -1.99
C SER A 17 -4.27 13.66 -3.11
N SER A 18 -3.74 13.83 -4.33
CA SER A 18 -4.04 12.96 -5.47
C SER A 18 -3.53 11.54 -5.23
N VAL A 19 -2.31 11.41 -4.71
CA VAL A 19 -1.72 10.11 -4.37
C VAL A 19 -2.52 9.43 -3.25
N ALA A 20 -2.85 10.15 -2.18
CA ALA A 20 -3.65 9.64 -1.06
C ALA A 20 -5.04 9.18 -1.52
N ALA A 21 -5.71 9.98 -2.35
CA ALA A 21 -7.00 9.64 -2.92
C ALA A 21 -6.94 8.39 -3.80
N HIS A 22 -5.88 8.23 -4.60
CA HIS A 22 -5.69 7.05 -5.44
C HIS A 22 -5.46 5.79 -4.59
N LEU A 23 -4.60 5.87 -3.56
CA LEU A 23 -4.31 4.74 -2.67
C LEU A 23 -5.52 4.33 -1.83
N ARG A 24 -6.32 5.29 -1.36
CA ARG A 24 -7.56 5.03 -0.62
C ARG A 24 -8.56 4.17 -1.37
N GLU A 25 -8.56 4.22 -2.70
CA GLU A 25 -9.56 3.55 -3.53
C GLU A 25 -9.24 2.05 -3.68
N PRO A 26 -10.03 1.12 -3.10
CA PRO A 26 -9.74 -0.31 -3.17
C PRO A 26 -9.55 -0.77 -4.62
N GLN A 27 -10.43 -0.36 -5.54
CA GLN A 27 -10.35 -0.81 -6.94
C GLN A 27 -9.06 -0.40 -7.66
N ASN A 28 -8.43 0.71 -7.23
CA ASN A 28 -7.15 1.12 -7.81
C ASN A 28 -6.02 0.15 -7.48
N HIS A 29 -6.14 -0.68 -6.44
CA HIS A 29 -5.13 -1.69 -6.12
C HIS A 29 -5.02 -2.80 -7.16
N ARG A 30 -6.07 -3.00 -7.97
CA ARG A 30 -6.05 -3.97 -9.06
C ARG A 30 -5.07 -3.53 -10.14
N GLY A 31 -4.06 -4.35 -10.40
CA GLY A 31 -2.97 -4.03 -11.32
C GLY A 31 -1.98 -2.97 -10.82
N LEU A 32 -2.23 -2.34 -9.67
CA LEU A 32 -1.26 -1.51 -8.98
C LEU A 32 -0.33 -2.43 -8.18
N GLN A 33 -0.92 -3.25 -7.31
CA GLN A 33 -0.23 -4.34 -6.63
C GLN A 33 -0.19 -5.55 -7.58
N PRO A 34 1.00 -6.00 -8.04
CA PRO A 34 1.11 -6.97 -9.13
C PRO A 34 0.58 -8.36 -8.78
N LEU A 35 0.44 -8.66 -7.49
CA LEU A 35 -0.06 -9.94 -7.01
C LEU A 35 -1.59 -9.98 -6.93
N ILE A 36 -2.26 -8.83 -6.80
CA ILE A 36 -3.71 -8.74 -6.62
C ILE A 36 -4.43 -8.98 -7.94
N THR A 37 -5.27 -10.01 -7.99
CA THR A 37 -6.09 -10.37 -9.16
C THR A 37 -7.55 -9.99 -9.02
N GLU A 38 -8.04 -9.92 -7.79
CA GLU A 38 -9.45 -9.67 -7.48
C GLU A 38 -9.57 -8.85 -6.18
N ILE A 39 -10.60 -8.01 -6.11
CA ILE A 39 -10.93 -7.16 -4.97
C ILE A 39 -12.42 -7.29 -4.69
N ILE A 40 -12.75 -7.55 -3.44
CA ILE A 40 -14.12 -7.70 -2.94
C ILE A 40 -14.31 -6.67 -1.83
N GLU A 41 -15.03 -5.59 -2.12
CA GLU A 41 -15.29 -4.52 -1.16
C GLU A 41 -16.38 -4.90 -0.17
N HIS A 42 -16.18 -4.59 1.10
CA HIS A 42 -17.15 -4.86 2.17
C HIS A 42 -17.72 -3.58 2.78
N GLU A 43 -16.84 -2.62 3.06
CA GLU A 43 -17.19 -1.43 3.82
C GLU A 43 -16.31 -0.26 3.40
N ARG A 44 -16.91 0.92 3.30
CA ARG A 44 -16.20 2.18 3.07
C ARG A 44 -16.89 3.28 3.87
N SER A 45 -16.09 4.03 4.62
CA SER A 45 -16.53 5.23 5.29
C SER A 45 -16.45 6.41 4.30
N HIS A 46 -17.41 7.34 4.38
CA HIS A 46 -17.37 8.52 3.54
C HIS A 46 -16.48 9.59 4.20
N PRO A 47 -15.71 10.39 3.44
CA PRO A 47 -14.84 11.42 4.02
C PRO A 47 -15.57 12.49 4.88
N GLN A 48 -16.90 12.48 4.90
CA GLN A 48 -17.75 13.40 5.63
C GLN A 48 -17.98 13.02 7.11
N ASP A 49 -17.42 11.90 7.58
CA ASP A 49 -17.64 11.40 8.95
C ASP A 49 -16.96 12.25 10.05
N GLY A 50 -16.46 13.45 9.74
CA GLY A 50 -15.99 14.44 10.72
C GLY A 50 -14.65 14.14 11.40
N HIS A 51 -14.11 12.92 11.28
CA HIS A 51 -12.93 12.46 12.02
C HIS A 51 -11.57 12.68 11.32
N GLY A 52 -11.54 13.38 10.18
CA GLY A 52 -10.28 13.66 9.46
C GLY A 52 -9.60 12.43 8.84
N ARG A 53 -10.24 11.25 8.91
CA ARG A 53 -9.76 9.98 8.34
C ARG A 53 -10.88 9.26 7.60
N ALA A 54 -10.52 8.62 6.50
CA ALA A 54 -11.37 7.72 5.74
C ALA A 54 -10.92 6.28 5.98
N HIS A 55 -11.89 5.37 6.08
CA HIS A 55 -11.64 3.96 6.31
C HIS A 55 -12.23 3.11 5.18
N ALA A 56 -11.55 2.03 4.81
CA ALA A 56 -12.09 1.02 3.91
C ALA A 56 -11.72 -0.38 4.39
N ARG A 57 -12.63 -1.34 4.19
CA ARG A 57 -12.39 -2.77 4.41
C ARG A 57 -12.77 -3.54 3.17
N PHE A 58 -11.84 -4.36 2.69
CA PHE A 58 -12.02 -5.16 1.50
C PHE A 58 -11.15 -6.41 1.59
N ASP A 59 -11.55 -7.46 0.88
CA ASP A 59 -10.68 -8.59 0.63
C ASP A 59 -10.01 -8.45 -0.72
N ALA A 60 -8.80 -9.00 -0.84
CA ALA A 60 -8.13 -9.18 -2.11
C ALA A 60 -7.69 -10.64 -2.27
N ILE A 61 -7.64 -11.10 -3.51
CA ILE A 61 -7.01 -12.38 -3.86
C ILE A 61 -5.66 -12.09 -4.49
N GLU A 62 -4.59 -12.54 -3.85
CA GLU A 62 -3.25 -12.50 -4.37
C GLU A 62 -2.86 -13.83 -5.02
N ARG A 63 -2.14 -13.79 -6.14
CA ARG A 63 -1.49 -14.98 -6.73
C ARG A 63 0.00 -14.97 -6.45
N VAL A 64 0.39 -15.61 -5.34
CA VAL A 64 1.78 -15.65 -4.88
C VAL A 64 2.51 -16.84 -5.52
N PRO A 65 3.69 -16.63 -6.13
CA PRO A 65 4.46 -17.72 -6.75
C PRO A 65 5.26 -18.52 -5.72
N ILE A 66 4.65 -19.51 -5.06
CA ILE A 66 5.31 -20.37 -4.07
C ILE A 66 5.71 -21.68 -4.74
N LEU A 67 7.01 -22.00 -4.76
CA LEU A 67 7.55 -23.26 -5.31
C LEU A 67 7.06 -23.57 -6.74
N GLY A 68 6.98 -22.55 -7.60
CA GLY A 68 6.51 -22.69 -8.99
C GLY A 68 4.99 -22.73 -9.17
N LEU A 69 4.21 -22.73 -8.07
CA LEU A 69 2.75 -22.68 -8.10
C LEU A 69 2.25 -21.27 -7.76
N ARG A 70 1.19 -20.83 -8.44
CA ARG A 70 0.48 -19.58 -8.11
C ARG A 70 -0.58 -19.85 -7.05
N TYR A 71 -0.19 -19.80 -5.80
CA TYR A 71 -1.10 -20.01 -4.68
C TYR A 71 -2.08 -18.83 -4.56
N PRO A 72 -3.41 -19.08 -4.60
CA PRO A 72 -4.39 -18.05 -4.33
C PRO A 72 -4.44 -17.77 -2.83
N ASN A 73 -3.88 -16.63 -2.43
CA ASN A 73 -3.87 -16.15 -1.06
C ASN A 73 -4.97 -15.08 -0.89
N ARG A 74 -6.04 -15.40 -0.16
CA ARG A 74 -7.05 -14.40 0.21
C ARG A 74 -6.55 -13.59 1.40
N ILE A 75 -6.51 -12.27 1.24
CA ILE A 75 -6.10 -11.32 2.28
C ILE A 75 -7.26 -10.40 2.63
N ALA A 76 -7.48 -10.19 3.92
CA ALA A 76 -8.39 -9.18 4.44
C ALA A 76 -7.61 -7.90 4.69
N ILE A 77 -8.03 -6.80 4.08
CA ILE A 77 -7.33 -5.51 4.12
C ILE A 77 -8.18 -4.47 4.85
N ARG A 78 -7.52 -3.72 5.72
CA ARG A 78 -8.04 -2.47 6.30
C ARG A 78 -7.18 -1.32 5.80
N CYS A 79 -7.82 -0.29 5.26
CA CYS A 79 -7.19 0.95 4.85
C CYS A 79 -7.66 2.08 5.76
N GLU A 80 -6.73 2.92 6.19
CA GLU A 80 -6.97 4.17 6.89
C GLU A 80 -6.19 5.26 6.17
N ALA A 81 -6.84 6.34 5.80
CA ALA A 81 -6.20 7.44 5.07
C ALA A 81 -6.61 8.78 5.66
N ASP A 82 -5.66 9.69 5.85
CA ASP A 82 -5.99 11.06 6.24
C ASP A 82 -6.79 11.74 5.11
N THR A 83 -7.83 12.50 5.47
CA THR A 83 -8.65 13.26 4.52
C THR A 83 -8.22 14.71 4.39
N LYS A 84 -7.37 15.19 5.31
CA LYS A 84 -6.80 16.53 5.33
C LYS A 84 -5.32 16.43 5.69
N ALA A 85 -4.51 17.26 5.05
CA ALA A 85 -3.10 17.33 5.35
C ALA A 85 -2.86 18.00 6.71
N ASP A 86 -1.73 17.68 7.35
CA ASP A 86 -1.27 18.37 8.54
C ASP A 86 -0.75 19.78 8.24
N GLU A 87 -0.22 20.47 9.26
CA GLU A 87 0.34 21.82 9.13
C GLU A 87 1.55 21.91 8.18
N HIS A 88 2.18 20.78 7.85
CA HIS A 88 3.30 20.68 6.92
C HIS A 88 2.86 20.20 5.52
N GLY A 89 1.55 20.01 5.29
CA GLY A 89 1.02 19.50 4.04
C GLY A 89 1.21 17.99 3.87
N THR A 90 1.55 17.26 4.92
CA THR A 90 1.78 15.81 4.92
C THR A 90 0.46 15.05 5.04
N LEU A 91 0.36 13.91 4.36
CA LEU A 91 -0.75 12.95 4.48
C LEU A 91 -0.21 11.55 4.78
N ALA A 92 -0.94 10.77 5.58
CA ALA A 92 -0.65 9.36 5.78
C ALA A 92 -1.74 8.46 5.20
N VAL A 93 -1.31 7.32 4.63
CA VAL A 93 -2.19 6.21 4.25
C VAL A 93 -1.62 4.93 4.82
N ARG A 94 -2.43 4.17 5.56
CA ARG A 94 -2.03 2.92 6.21
C ARG A 94 -2.90 1.78 5.72
N PHE A 95 -2.25 0.68 5.35
CA PHE A 95 -2.87 -0.59 5.07
C PHE A 95 -2.46 -1.62 6.11
N GLU A 96 -3.42 -2.43 6.54
CA GLU A 96 -3.18 -3.66 7.27
C GLU A 96 -3.82 -4.83 6.52
N ALA A 97 -2.99 -5.73 6.01
CA ALA A 97 -3.40 -6.95 5.37
C ALA A 97 -3.19 -8.16 6.30
N ARG A 98 -4.18 -9.05 6.36
CA ARG A 98 -4.11 -10.30 7.12
C ARG A 98 -4.45 -11.48 6.22
N SER A 99 -3.63 -12.53 6.25
CA SER A 99 -3.89 -13.76 5.51
C SER A 99 -3.83 -15.00 6.41
N LYS A 100 -4.46 -16.10 5.98
CA LYS A 100 -4.31 -17.41 6.62
C LYS A 100 -3.18 -18.18 5.92
N PRO A 101 -2.22 -18.80 6.64
CA PRO A 101 -2.24 -19.12 8.07
C PRO A 101 -1.40 -18.15 8.93
N MET A 102 -1.82 -16.88 9.06
CA MET A 102 -1.31 -15.87 10.01
C MET A 102 -0.18 -14.94 9.52
N LEU A 103 -0.17 -14.57 8.24
CA LEU A 103 0.65 -13.43 7.79
C LEU A 103 -0.08 -12.14 8.13
N ARG A 104 0.63 -11.20 8.76
CA ARG A 104 0.19 -9.80 8.90
C ARG A 104 1.18 -8.91 8.16
N LEU A 105 0.68 -8.08 7.26
CA LEU A 105 1.46 -7.05 6.59
C LEU A 105 0.87 -5.69 6.96
N THR A 106 1.71 -4.77 7.39
CA THR A 106 1.33 -3.36 7.54
C THR A 106 2.15 -2.56 6.55
N SER A 107 1.50 -1.74 5.73
CA SER A 107 2.16 -0.76 4.88
C SER A 107 1.70 0.64 5.31
N GLN A 108 2.65 1.54 5.52
CA GLN A 108 2.38 2.93 5.86
C GLN A 108 3.07 3.84 4.86
N PHE A 109 2.27 4.59 4.12
CA PHE A 109 2.68 5.64 3.20
C PHE A 109 2.66 6.98 3.91
N THR A 110 3.78 7.69 3.89
CA THR A 110 3.90 9.09 4.27
C THR A 110 4.12 9.90 2.99
N LEU A 111 3.21 10.85 2.73
CA LEU A 111 3.14 11.63 1.51
C LEU A 111 3.52 13.07 1.83
N LEU A 112 4.72 13.48 1.42
CA LEU A 112 5.25 14.80 1.70
C LEU A 112 5.16 15.68 0.44
N PRO A 113 4.72 16.95 0.57
CA PRO A 113 4.75 17.88 -0.55
C PRO A 113 6.20 18.17 -0.95
N ARG A 114 6.43 18.25 -2.26
CA ARG A 114 7.73 18.61 -2.82
C ARG A 114 7.52 19.66 -3.92
N PRO A 115 8.34 20.74 -3.95
CA PRO A 115 8.31 21.65 -5.08
C PRO A 115 8.69 20.90 -6.36
N GLY A 116 7.87 21.06 -7.40
CA GLY A 116 8.14 20.53 -8.73
C GLY A 116 9.19 21.38 -9.47
N PRO A 117 9.66 20.91 -10.64
CA PRO A 117 10.58 21.66 -11.50
C PRO A 117 9.93 22.87 -12.17
N ARG A 118 8.59 22.95 -12.15
CA ARG A 118 7.79 24.06 -12.69
C ARG A 118 6.76 24.50 -11.66
N GLU A 119 6.57 25.81 -11.56
CA GLU A 119 5.55 26.41 -10.72
C GLU A 119 4.14 25.90 -11.13
N GLY A 120 3.31 25.57 -10.15
CA GLY A 120 1.98 24.99 -10.39
C GLY A 120 1.96 23.49 -10.69
N TYR A 121 3.11 22.81 -10.76
CA TYR A 121 3.20 21.35 -10.93
C TYR A 121 3.58 20.68 -9.61
N PRO A 122 2.60 20.17 -8.82
CA PRO A 122 2.89 19.61 -7.52
C PRO A 122 3.61 18.27 -7.66
N HIS A 123 4.64 18.05 -6.84
CA HIS A 123 5.27 16.75 -6.66
C HIS A 123 5.03 16.24 -5.25
N CYS A 124 5.06 14.92 -5.11
CA CYS A 124 4.93 14.22 -3.84
C CYS A 124 6.16 13.35 -3.64
N ARG A 125 6.85 13.50 -2.51
CA ARG A 125 7.78 12.48 -2.02
C ARG A 125 6.96 11.48 -1.22
N LEU A 126 6.91 10.25 -1.69
CA LEU A 126 6.27 9.14 -1.00
C LEU A 126 7.36 8.33 -0.30
N VAL A 127 7.15 8.06 1.00
CA VAL A 127 7.93 7.11 1.78
C VAL A 127 6.98 6.00 2.24
N GLU A 128 7.31 4.75 1.93
CA GLU A 128 6.53 3.59 2.33
C GLU A 128 7.34 2.76 3.31
N ARG A 129 6.79 2.52 4.50
CA ARG A 129 7.32 1.56 5.47
C ARG A 129 6.44 0.32 5.46
N VAL A 130 7.05 -0.84 5.21
CA VAL A 130 6.37 -2.13 5.20
C VAL A 130 6.89 -2.98 6.35
N GLU A 131 5.97 -3.57 7.11
CA GLU A 131 6.25 -4.50 8.20
C GLU A 131 5.51 -5.80 7.95
N ILE A 132 6.24 -6.92 7.99
CA ILE A 132 5.71 -8.26 7.76
C ILE A 132 5.94 -9.07 9.02
N THR A 133 4.85 -9.58 9.59
CA THR A 133 4.86 -10.44 10.77
C THR A 133 4.42 -11.84 10.40
N LEU A 134 5.23 -12.81 10.80
CA LEU A 134 5.00 -14.23 10.59
C LEU A 134 5.13 -15.00 11.91
N PRO A 135 4.43 -16.14 12.06
CA PRO A 135 4.79 -17.16 13.04
C PRO A 135 6.25 -17.58 12.86
N TRP A 136 6.96 -17.78 13.98
CA TRP A 136 8.38 -18.10 14.00
C TRP A 136 8.77 -19.30 13.11
N LEU A 137 7.94 -20.36 13.07
CA LEU A 137 8.14 -21.52 12.20
C LEU A 137 8.07 -21.14 10.72
N LEU A 138 7.10 -20.30 10.33
CA LEU A 138 6.95 -19.83 8.95
C LEU A 138 8.06 -18.84 8.57
N ASP A 139 8.51 -17.99 9.50
CA ASP A 139 9.67 -17.12 9.26
C ASP A 139 10.95 -17.93 9.00
N ARG A 140 11.17 -19.02 9.74
CA ARG A 140 12.34 -19.89 9.51
C ARG A 140 12.30 -20.59 8.15
N LEU A 141 11.13 -21.03 7.70
CA LEU A 141 10.98 -21.79 6.46
C LEU A 141 10.90 -20.88 5.22
N LEU A 142 10.13 -19.79 5.32
CA LEU A 142 9.73 -18.96 4.19
C LEU A 142 10.04 -17.47 4.39
N GLY A 143 10.55 -17.04 5.55
CA GLY A 143 10.67 -15.62 5.89
C GLY A 143 11.49 -14.81 4.89
N ARG A 144 12.59 -15.35 4.38
CA ARG A 144 13.37 -14.69 3.33
C ARG A 144 12.60 -14.59 2.01
N PHE A 145 11.99 -15.69 1.58
CA PHE A 145 11.18 -15.73 0.35
C PHE A 145 10.00 -14.74 0.43
N SER A 146 9.24 -14.74 1.53
CA SER A 146 8.12 -13.84 1.75
C SER A 146 8.57 -12.38 1.79
N PHE A 147 9.70 -12.09 2.43
CA PHE A 147 10.27 -10.74 2.49
C PHE A 147 10.70 -10.24 1.11
N ASP A 148 11.47 -11.04 0.36
CA ASP A 148 11.96 -10.67 -0.98
C ASP A 148 10.79 -10.51 -1.96
N THR A 149 9.79 -11.40 -1.89
CA THR A 149 8.57 -11.32 -2.71
C THR A 149 7.76 -10.07 -2.40
N ALA A 150 7.56 -9.76 -1.11
CA ALA A 150 6.84 -8.56 -0.71
C ALA A 150 7.59 -7.31 -1.14
N ARG A 151 8.90 -7.24 -0.90
CA ARG A 151 9.72 -6.11 -1.34
C ARG A 151 9.61 -5.88 -2.84
N ALA A 152 9.77 -6.92 -3.66
CA ALA A 152 9.64 -6.81 -5.11
C ALA A 152 8.23 -6.39 -5.55
N ALA A 153 7.17 -6.86 -4.86
CA ALA A 153 5.81 -6.45 -5.13
C ALA A 153 5.59 -4.96 -4.83
N HIS A 154 6.12 -4.47 -3.71
CA HIS A 154 6.01 -3.07 -3.29
C HIS A 154 6.86 -2.12 -4.17
N GLU A 155 8.06 -2.55 -4.59
CA GLU A 155 8.86 -1.80 -5.57
C GLU A 155 8.08 -1.63 -6.90
N ARG A 156 7.41 -2.69 -7.36
CA ARG A 156 6.53 -2.63 -8.54
C ARG A 156 5.29 -1.78 -8.31
N LEU A 157 4.68 -1.84 -7.12
CA LEU A 157 3.57 -0.96 -6.74
C LEU A 157 3.95 0.51 -6.89
N LEU A 158 5.10 0.92 -6.35
CA LEU A 158 5.55 2.31 -6.47
C LEU A 158 5.83 2.71 -7.91
N SER A 159 6.41 1.81 -8.70
CA SER A 159 6.61 2.04 -10.15
C SER A 159 5.28 2.19 -10.89
N ASN A 160 4.30 1.34 -10.61
CA ASN A 160 2.97 1.39 -11.21
C ASN A 160 2.19 2.62 -10.76
N LEU A 161 2.31 3.01 -9.49
CA LEU A 161 1.69 4.20 -8.94
C LEU A 161 2.19 5.44 -9.66
N ARG A 162 3.51 5.52 -9.85
CA ARG A 162 4.16 6.57 -10.61
C ARG A 162 3.64 6.60 -12.05
N ALA A 163 3.66 5.47 -12.75
CA ALA A 163 3.19 5.39 -14.14
C ALA A 163 1.71 5.77 -14.33
N ARG A 164 0.86 5.59 -13.31
CA ARG A 164 -0.56 5.93 -13.35
C ARG A 164 -0.86 7.40 -13.04
N LEU A 165 -0.02 8.04 -12.22
CA LEU A 165 -0.28 9.38 -11.70
C LEU A 165 0.56 10.45 -12.39
N GLU A 166 1.70 10.09 -12.99
CA GLU A 166 2.47 11.04 -13.78
C GLU A 166 1.79 11.29 -15.14
N PRO A 167 1.66 12.55 -15.57
CA PRO A 167 1.16 12.87 -16.90
C PRO A 167 2.10 12.28 -17.96
N GLN A 168 1.52 11.69 -19.00
CA GLN A 168 2.25 11.16 -20.17
C GLN A 168 2.74 12.27 -21.09
#